data_AF-A0AA36C6R6-F1
#
_entry.id   AF-A0AA36C6R6-F1
#
_cell.length_a   1.000
_cell.length_b   1.000
_cell.length_c   1.000
_cell.angle_alpha   90.00
_cell.angle_beta   90.00
_cell.angle_gamma   90.00
#
_symmetry.space_group_name_H-M   'P 1'
#
loop_
_entity.id
_entity.type
_entity.pdbx_description
1 polymer ?
#
loop_
_entity_poly.entity_id
_entity_poly.type
_entity_poly.pdbx_seq_one_letter_code
_entity_poly.pdbx_strand_id
1 'polypeptide(L)'
;MVKRKSLDVSTSRLVCTVSNGSLAEISLKDRSLKSKTQITTEGDDVGRMILDVSPSGDYVAVSHGDGQLSLLDGSTKAIIRSWKLAGGVWNIEQHPECMVVSCMYGGWAMLDRILEPFYCERKPGDALLYGATICDQGFAYITFKDSTLTMKQIS
;
A
#
# COMPACT_ATOMS: atom_id res chain seq x y z
N MET A 1 -2.59 -17.04 0.72
CA MET A 1 -2.12 -15.64 0.77
C MET A 1 -3.05 -14.85 1.69
N VAL A 2 -2.51 -14.14 2.68
CA VAL A 2 -3.30 -13.32 3.62
C VAL A 2 -3.64 -12.01 2.93
N LYS A 3 -4.89 -11.76 2.58
CA LYS A 3 -5.32 -10.47 2.00
C LYS A 3 -5.44 -9.44 3.11
N ARG A 4 -4.63 -8.38 3.04
CA ARG A 4 -4.67 -7.30 4.03
C ARG A 4 -5.88 -6.40 3.78
N LYS A 5 -6.44 -5.88 4.88
CA LYS A 5 -7.51 -4.90 4.85
C LYS A 5 -6.86 -3.52 4.94
N SER A 6 -7.07 -2.69 3.93
CA SER A 6 -6.89 -1.25 4.06
C SER A 6 -8.26 -0.63 4.31
N LEU A 7 -8.28 0.38 5.15
CA LEU A 7 -9.47 1.09 5.56
C LEU A 7 -9.08 2.55 5.64
N ASP A 8 -9.77 3.35 4.85
CA ASP A 8 -9.61 4.79 4.87
C ASP A 8 -10.97 5.44 5.11
N VAL A 9 -10.95 6.51 5.88
CA VAL A 9 -12.15 7.14 6.43
C VAL A 9 -12.05 8.64 6.19
N SER A 10 -13.04 9.17 5.49
CA SER A 10 -13.28 10.61 5.42
C SER A 10 -14.49 10.98 6.28
N THR A 11 -14.83 12.27 6.32
CA THR A 11 -15.95 12.80 7.13
C THR A 11 -17.32 12.19 6.78
N SER A 12 -17.51 11.67 5.57
CA SER A 12 -18.82 11.19 5.10
C SER A 12 -18.81 9.78 4.51
N ARG A 13 -17.63 9.21 4.25
CA ARG A 13 -17.49 7.88 3.66
C ARG A 13 -16.35 7.10 4.28
N LEU A 14 -16.46 5.79 4.15
CA LEU A 14 -15.42 4.82 4.44
C LEU A 14 -15.17 4.04 3.16
N VAL A 15 -13.89 3.95 2.78
CA VAL A 15 -13.46 3.11 1.67
C VAL A 15 -12.58 2.01 2.23
N CYS A 16 -12.89 0.76 1.91
CA CYS A 16 -12.13 -0.35 2.45
C CYS A 16 -11.96 -1.48 1.44
N THR A 17 -10.92 -2.26 1.67
CA THR A 17 -10.67 -3.48 0.90
C THR A 17 -11.26 -4.66 1.64
N VAL A 18 -12.02 -5.47 0.92
CA VAL A 18 -12.65 -6.68 1.46
C VAL A 18 -11.87 -7.92 1.05
N SER A 19 -12.05 -9.03 1.77
CA SER A 19 -11.25 -10.25 1.63
C SER A 19 -11.33 -10.93 0.26
N ASN A 20 -12.27 -10.56 -0.61
CA ASN A 20 -12.29 -11.04 -1.99
C ASN A 20 -11.45 -10.17 -2.95
N GLY A 21 -10.80 -9.12 -2.47
CA GLY A 21 -10.02 -8.18 -3.28
C GLY A 21 -10.87 -7.11 -3.98
N SER A 22 -12.13 -6.94 -3.58
CA SER A 22 -12.93 -5.79 -4.02
C SER A 22 -12.73 -4.58 -3.12
N LEU A 23 -12.95 -3.41 -3.70
CA LEU A 23 -13.08 -2.14 -3.01
C LEU A 23 -14.55 -1.93 -2.65
N ALA A 24 -14.84 -1.61 -1.40
CA ALA A 24 -16.17 -1.27 -0.94
C ALA A 24 -16.19 0.19 -0.46
N GLU A 25 -17.22 0.93 -0.88
CA GLU A 25 -17.50 2.28 -0.41
C GLU A 25 -18.77 2.26 0.44
N ILE A 26 -18.65 2.76 1.67
CA ILE A 26 -19.71 2.78 2.66
C ILE A 26 -19.96 4.24 3.05
N SER A 27 -21.20 4.68 2.94
CA SER A 27 -21.61 5.98 3.46
C SER A 27 -21.70 5.93 4.98
N LEU A 28 -21.04 6.85 5.67
CA LEU A 28 -21.09 6.92 7.12
C LEU A 28 -22.37 7.57 7.63
N LYS A 29 -23.03 8.39 6.80
CA LYS A 29 -24.27 9.09 7.16
C LYS A 29 -25.43 8.12 7.41
N ASP A 30 -25.59 7.15 6.52
CA ASP A 30 -26.68 6.17 6.55
C ASP A 30 -26.19 4.72 6.75
N ARG A 31 -24.88 4.52 6.91
CA ARG A 31 -24.22 3.23 7.15
C ARG A 31 -24.53 2.19 6.06
N SER A 32 -24.78 2.65 4.84
CA SER A 32 -25.13 1.79 3.71
C SER A 32 -23.95 1.61 2.74
N LEU A 33 -23.86 0.41 2.17
CA LEU A 33 -22.96 0.13 1.05
C LEU A 33 -23.42 0.96 -0.17
N LYS A 34 -22.54 1.80 -0.69
CA LYS A 34 -22.81 2.62 -1.89
C LYS A 34 -22.29 1.96 -3.14
N SER A 35 -21.08 1.40 -3.08
CA SER A 35 -20.50 0.71 -4.22
C SER A 35 -19.62 -0.45 -3.76
N LYS A 36 -19.49 -1.45 -4.62
CA LYS A 36 -18.53 -2.55 -4.47
C LYS A 36 -17.98 -2.91 -5.84
N THR A 37 -16.68 -2.72 -6.03
CA THR A 37 -16.02 -2.94 -7.33
C THR A 37 -14.92 -3.96 -7.18
N GLN A 38 -14.99 -5.02 -7.99
CA GLN A 38 -13.89 -5.97 -8.08
C GLN A 38 -12.72 -5.28 -8.79
N ILE A 39 -11.54 -5.31 -8.18
CA ILE A 39 -10.33 -4.84 -8.84
C ILE A 39 -9.74 -6.03 -9.58
N THR A 40 -9.85 -6.01 -10.91
CA THR A 40 -9.24 -6.98 -11.83
C THR A 40 -8.16 -6.25 -12.61
N THR A 41 -6.93 -6.77 -12.60
CA THR A 41 -5.86 -6.31 -13.49
C THR A 41 -5.44 -7.48 -14.38
N GLU A 42 -4.90 -7.24 -15.58
CA GLU A 42 -4.53 -8.34 -16.49
C GLU A 42 -3.52 -9.30 -15.82
N GLY A 43 -3.69 -10.63 -15.96
CA GLY A 43 -2.76 -11.65 -15.43
C GLY A 43 -3.06 -12.20 -14.02
N ASP A 44 -4.32 -12.46 -13.68
CA ASP A 44 -4.88 -12.75 -12.35
C ASP A 44 -4.37 -14.00 -11.56
N ASP A 45 -3.27 -14.66 -11.95
CA ASP A 45 -2.82 -15.91 -11.32
C ASP A 45 -1.87 -15.75 -10.12
N VAL A 46 -1.34 -14.55 -9.85
CA VAL A 46 -0.33 -14.35 -8.78
C VAL A 46 -0.74 -13.27 -7.78
N GLY A 47 -1.46 -13.71 -6.74
CA GLY A 47 -1.21 -13.21 -5.40
C GLY A 47 -1.24 -11.70 -5.17
N ARG A 48 -2.36 -11.05 -5.49
CA ARG A 48 -2.54 -9.59 -5.35
C ARG A 48 -3.13 -9.17 -4.00
N MET A 49 -2.73 -8.00 -3.54
CA MET A 49 -3.30 -7.34 -2.37
C MET A 49 -3.53 -5.86 -2.65
N ILE A 50 -4.75 -5.37 -2.43
CA ILE A 50 -4.97 -3.94 -2.33
C ILE A 50 -4.35 -3.49 -1.01
N LEU A 51 -3.38 -2.59 -1.08
CA LEU A 51 -2.63 -2.16 0.10
C LEU A 51 -3.16 -0.87 0.67
N ASP A 52 -3.72 0.00 -0.19
CA ASP A 52 -4.10 1.33 0.24
C ASP A 52 -5.09 1.99 -0.73
N VAL A 53 -5.82 2.97 -0.21
CA VAL A 53 -6.79 3.78 -0.95
C VAL A 53 -6.61 5.22 -0.49
N SER A 54 -6.68 6.17 -1.41
CA SER A 54 -6.64 7.59 -1.04
C SER A 54 -7.88 8.02 -0.22
N PRO A 55 -7.74 9.02 0.68
CA PRO A 55 -8.90 9.53 1.44
C PRO A 55 -9.95 10.16 0.54
N SER A 56 -9.50 10.73 -0.58
CA SER A 56 -10.32 11.29 -1.65
C SER A 56 -10.93 10.22 -2.57
N GLY A 57 -10.49 8.97 -2.49
CA GLY A 57 -10.92 7.89 -3.36
C GLY A 57 -10.47 8.06 -4.81
N ASP A 58 -9.55 9.01 -5.09
CA ASP A 58 -9.04 9.32 -6.43
C ASP A 58 -8.03 8.29 -6.93
N TYR A 59 -7.40 7.53 -6.03
CA TYR A 59 -6.53 6.42 -6.40
C TYR A 59 -6.66 5.21 -5.48
N VAL A 60 -6.22 4.06 -6.00
CA VAL A 60 -6.07 2.79 -5.30
C VAL A 60 -4.68 2.24 -5.56
N ALA A 61 -3.95 1.86 -4.50
CA ALA A 61 -2.63 1.23 -4.62
C ALA A 61 -2.73 -0.29 -4.45
N VAL A 62 -2.23 -1.03 -5.45
CA VAL A 62 -2.35 -2.48 -5.54
C VAL A 62 -0.98 -3.12 -5.68
N SER A 63 -0.65 -4.01 -4.73
CA SER A 63 0.54 -4.84 -4.78
C SER A 63 0.27 -6.16 -5.47
N HIS A 64 1.27 -6.61 -6.21
CA HIS A 64 1.30 -7.89 -6.88
C HIS A 64 2.35 -8.78 -6.22
N GLY A 65 2.10 -10.09 -6.22
CA GLY A 65 2.96 -11.06 -5.54
C GLY A 65 4.39 -11.13 -6.10
N ASP A 66 4.61 -10.58 -7.29
CA ASP A 66 5.91 -10.51 -7.94
C ASP A 66 6.70 -9.23 -7.57
N GLY A 67 6.16 -8.34 -6.74
CA GLY A 67 6.78 -7.06 -6.37
C GLY A 67 6.44 -5.88 -7.28
N GLN A 68 5.51 -6.04 -8.22
CA GLN A 68 4.91 -4.89 -8.89
C GLN A 68 3.96 -4.15 -7.93
N LEU A 69 3.97 -2.83 -8.00
CA LEU A 69 3.02 -1.93 -7.34
C LEU A 69 2.34 -1.09 -8.42
N SER A 70 1.02 -1.11 -8.47
CA SER A 70 0.22 -0.33 -9.42
C SER A 70 -0.59 0.73 -8.70
N LEU A 71 -0.64 1.93 -9.28
CA LEU A 71 -1.58 2.98 -8.94
C LEU A 71 -2.71 2.95 -9.97
N LEU A 72 -3.93 2.78 -9.48
CA LEU A 72 -5.13 2.75 -10.29
C LEU A 72 -5.91 4.03 -10.08
N ASP A 73 -6.52 4.52 -11.15
CA ASP A 73 -7.49 5.60 -11.07
C ASP A 73 -8.69 5.15 -10.24
N GLY A 74 -9.03 5.94 -9.24
CA GLY A 74 -10.04 5.60 -8.25
C GLY A 74 -11.46 5.55 -8.82
N SER A 75 -11.72 6.13 -9.99
CA SER A 75 -13.02 6.09 -10.65
C SER A 75 -13.10 4.91 -11.64
N THR A 76 -12.25 4.92 -12.66
CA THR A 76 -12.21 3.99 -13.79
C THR A 76 -11.54 2.65 -13.46
N LYS A 77 -10.71 2.62 -12.42
CA LYS A 77 -9.83 1.49 -12.06
C LYS A 77 -8.78 1.17 -13.13
N ALA A 78 -8.59 2.06 -14.11
CA ALA A 78 -7.50 1.95 -15.08
C ALA A 78 -6.15 2.13 -14.38
N ILE A 79 -5.13 1.42 -14.85
CA ILE A 79 -3.77 1.59 -14.33
C ILE A 79 -3.26 2.97 -14.79
N ILE A 80 -2.96 3.84 -13.83
CA ILE A 80 -2.28 5.11 -14.06
C ILE A 80 -0.79 4.85 -14.23
N ARG A 81 -0.21 4.07 -13.32
CA ARG A 81 1.21 3.73 -13.32
C ARG A 81 1.46 2.40 -12.65
N SER A 82 2.54 1.74 -13.04
CA SER A 82 3.08 0.56 -12.35
C SER A 82 4.57 0.71 -12.15
N TRP A 83 5.08 0.23 -11.02
CA TRP A 83 6.49 0.22 -10.70
C TRP A 83 6.93 -1.14 -10.18
N LYS A 84 8.14 -1.57 -10.55
CA LYS A 84 8.73 -2.83 -10.06
C LYS A 84 9.62 -2.55 -8.86
N LEU A 85 9.21 -3.00 -7.69
CA LEU A 85 9.99 -2.91 -6.46
C LEU A 85 10.84 -4.16 -6.26
N ALA A 86 11.78 -4.09 -5.33
CA ALA A 86 12.74 -5.16 -5.06
C ALA A 86 12.12 -6.41 -4.37
N GLY A 87 10.81 -6.39 -4.07
CA GLY A 87 10.11 -7.51 -3.45
C GLY A 87 8.60 -7.25 -3.35
N GLY A 88 7.83 -8.26 -2.93
CA GLY A 88 6.37 -8.18 -2.79
C GLY A 88 5.97 -7.13 -1.78
N VAL A 89 5.16 -6.12 -2.16
CA VAL A 89 4.82 -5.03 -1.23
C VAL A 89 3.82 -5.54 -0.18
N TRP A 90 4.13 -5.31 1.09
CA TRP A 90 3.35 -5.75 2.25
C TRP A 90 2.57 -4.60 2.90
N ASN A 91 3.18 -3.42 2.96
CA ASN A 91 2.60 -2.23 3.58
C ASN A 91 2.86 -1.00 2.71
N ILE A 92 1.88 -0.12 2.67
CA ILE A 92 2.04 1.25 2.21
C ILE A 92 1.52 2.14 3.34
N GLU A 93 2.26 3.19 3.63
CA GLU A 93 1.84 4.24 4.53
C GLU A 93 1.93 5.58 3.82
N GLN A 94 0.83 6.33 3.82
CA GLN A 94 0.80 7.66 3.23
C GLN A 94 1.31 8.69 4.21
N HIS A 95 2.20 9.54 3.73
CA HIS A 95 2.65 10.77 4.35
C HIS A 95 2.27 11.96 3.46
N PRO A 96 2.26 13.22 3.96
CA PRO A 96 1.90 14.38 3.14
C PRO A 96 2.71 14.52 1.84
N GLU A 97 4.00 14.23 1.88
CA GLU A 97 4.92 14.43 0.75
C GLU A 97 5.22 13.13 -0.03
N CYS A 98 4.97 11.96 0.55
CA CYS A 98 5.40 10.69 -0.05
C CYS A 98 4.57 9.50 0.42
N MET A 99 4.79 8.35 -0.22
CA MET A 99 4.36 7.05 0.27
C MET A 99 5.57 6.26 0.76
N VAL A 100 5.46 5.66 1.94
CA VAL A 100 6.45 4.71 2.45
C VAL A 100 5.97 3.30 2.14
N VAL A 101 6.75 2.55 1.39
CA VAL A 101 6.43 1.18 1.01
C VAL A 101 7.39 0.19 1.67
N SER A 102 6.82 -0.88 2.21
CA SER A 102 7.54 -1.99 2.83
C SER A 102 7.42 -3.22 1.94
N CYS A 103 8.55 -3.79 1.56
CA CYS A 103 8.64 -4.91 0.64
C CYS A 103 9.16 -6.16 1.34
N MET A 104 8.39 -7.25 1.22
CA MET A 104 8.80 -8.60 1.56
C MET A 104 10.11 -8.93 0.83
N TYR A 105 11.19 -9.18 1.56
CA TYR A 105 12.54 -9.44 1.02
C TYR A 105 13.15 -8.31 0.16
N GLY A 106 12.47 -7.17 0.01
CA GLY A 106 12.91 -6.04 -0.81
C GLY A 106 13.35 -4.81 0.01
N GLY A 107 13.17 -4.85 1.33
CA GLY A 107 13.45 -3.74 2.23
C GLY A 107 12.32 -2.71 2.20
N TRP A 108 12.66 -1.43 2.07
CA TRP A 108 11.67 -0.35 2.00
C TRP A 108 12.04 0.69 0.95
N ALA A 109 11.05 1.45 0.48
CA ALA A 109 11.26 2.59 -0.39
C ALA A 109 10.34 3.76 -0.02
N MET A 110 10.77 4.97 -0.34
CA MET A 110 9.92 6.15 -0.38
C MET A 110 9.63 6.48 -1.83
N LEU A 111 8.35 6.61 -2.12
CA LEU A 111 7.82 6.92 -3.44
C LEU A 111 7.18 8.30 -3.41
N ASP A 112 7.30 9.03 -4.49
CA ASP A 112 6.47 10.21 -4.69
C ASP A 112 5.00 9.80 -4.95
N ARG A 113 4.14 10.80 -5.20
CA ARG A 113 2.70 10.58 -5.46
C ARG A 113 2.40 9.84 -6.76
N ILE A 114 3.37 9.72 -7.66
CA ILE A 114 3.27 9.00 -8.93
C ILE A 114 4.07 7.69 -8.92
N LEU A 115 4.35 7.13 -7.73
CA LEU A 115 5.08 5.88 -7.51
C LEU A 115 6.55 5.86 -7.97
N GLU A 116 7.17 7.02 -8.18
CA GLU A 116 8.59 7.08 -8.50
C GLU A 116 9.43 6.98 -7.22
N PRO A 117 10.33 5.99 -7.09
CA PRO A 117 11.15 5.87 -5.89
C PRO A 117 12.25 6.94 -5.88
N PHE A 118 12.32 7.71 -4.81
CA PHE A 118 13.42 8.67 -4.58
C PHE A 118 14.35 8.25 -3.44
N TYR A 119 13.94 7.29 -2.61
CA TYR A 119 14.80 6.66 -1.60
C TYR A 119 14.49 5.17 -1.49
N CYS A 120 15.52 4.32 -1.41
CA CYS A 120 15.36 2.87 -1.24
C CYS A 120 16.44 2.30 -0.34
N GLU A 121 16.08 1.38 0.56
CA GLU A 121 17.05 0.57 1.29
C GLU A 121 16.65 -0.91 1.25
N ARG A 122 17.50 -1.74 0.64
CA ARG A 122 17.20 -3.17 0.43
C ARG A 122 17.62 -4.07 1.58
N LYS A 123 18.72 -3.74 2.28
CA LYS A 123 19.33 -4.57 3.33
C LYS A 123 18.34 -5.00 4.43
N PRO A 124 17.39 -4.15 4.89
CA PRO A 124 16.37 -4.59 5.85
C PRO A 124 15.48 -5.74 5.36
N GLY A 125 15.39 -5.95 4.03
CA GLY A 125 14.65 -7.03 3.40
C GLY A 125 15.16 -8.43 3.75
N ASP A 126 16.46 -8.58 4.06
CA ASP A 126 17.06 -9.88 4.41
C ASP A 126 16.41 -10.52 5.66
N ALA A 127 15.83 -9.68 6.52
CA ALA A 127 15.12 -10.08 7.75
C ALA A 127 13.59 -10.01 7.62
N LEU A 128 13.07 -9.90 6.39
CA LEU A 128 11.64 -9.80 6.07
C LEU A 128 10.99 -8.58 6.72
N LEU A 129 10.82 -7.49 5.98
CA LEU A 129 10.28 -6.25 6.52
C LEU A 129 8.73 -6.29 6.59
N TYR A 130 8.15 -5.95 7.75
CA TYR A 130 6.70 -5.99 7.99
C TYR A 130 6.03 -4.62 7.80
N GLY A 131 6.69 -3.56 8.24
CA GLY A 131 6.20 -2.20 8.13
C GLY A 131 7.32 -1.18 8.30
N ALA A 132 7.11 0.00 7.73
CA ALA A 132 7.98 1.14 7.85
C ALA A 132 7.17 2.43 7.78
N THR A 133 7.63 3.46 8.48
CA THR A 133 6.94 4.74 8.69
C THR A 133 7.92 5.89 8.84
N ILE A 134 7.47 7.12 8.58
CA ILE A 134 8.16 8.35 8.96
C ILE A 134 7.55 8.86 10.27
N CYS A 135 8.40 9.34 11.17
CA CYS A 135 8.04 9.89 12.46
C CYS A 135 8.92 11.11 12.78
N ASP A 136 8.62 11.83 13.86
CA ASP A 136 9.36 13.04 14.27
C ASP A 136 10.87 12.77 14.50
N GLN A 137 11.24 11.53 14.79
CA GLN A 137 12.62 11.10 15.04
C GLN A 137 13.33 10.55 13.79
N GLY A 138 12.71 10.69 12.61
CA GLY A 138 13.22 10.20 11.33
C GLY A 138 12.36 9.05 10.80
N PHE A 139 13.00 7.94 10.48
CA PHE A 139 12.39 6.79 9.84
C PHE A 139 12.46 5.56 10.72
N ALA A 140 11.35 4.84 10.81
CA ALA A 140 11.23 3.63 11.62
C ALA A 140 10.83 2.46 10.73
N TYR A 141 11.39 1.28 10.97
CA TYR A 141 10.90 0.03 10.38
C TYR A 141 11.03 -1.14 11.34
N ILE A 142 10.18 -2.15 11.12
CA ILE A 142 10.18 -3.38 11.90
C ILE A 142 10.32 -4.61 11.01
N THR A 143 11.19 -5.52 11.42
CA THR A 143 11.46 -6.79 10.76
C THR A 143 10.64 -7.91 11.40
N PHE A 144 10.05 -8.78 10.57
CA PHE A 144 9.18 -9.87 11.00
C PHE A 144 9.98 -10.97 11.70
N LYS A 145 11.19 -11.28 11.21
CA LYS A 145 11.97 -12.43 11.68
C LYS A 145 12.38 -12.32 13.15
N ASP A 146 12.73 -11.12 13.59
CA ASP A 146 13.29 -10.86 14.91
C ASP A 146 12.52 -9.79 15.70
N SER A 147 11.42 -9.25 15.15
CA SER A 147 10.60 -8.19 15.76
C SER A 147 11.40 -6.94 16.16
N THR A 148 12.53 -6.68 15.50
CA THR A 148 13.40 -5.57 15.85
C THR A 148 12.89 -4.27 15.22
N LEU A 149 12.63 -3.26 16.06
CA LEU A 149 12.39 -1.88 15.64
C LEU A 149 13.74 -1.20 15.37
N THR A 150 13.92 -0.69 14.17
CA THR A 150 15.08 0.15 13.81
C THR A 150 14.63 1.57 13.54
N MET A 151 15.34 2.54 14.13
CA MET A 151 15.16 3.97 13.90
C MET A 151 16.38 4.52 13.16
N LYS A 152 16.17 5.35 12.14
CA LYS A 152 17.24 5.99 11.36
C LYS A 152 16.87 7.44 11.04
N GLN A 153 17.86 8.30 10.98
CA GLN A 153 17.69 9.62 10.35
C GLN A 153 17.85 9.46 8.84
N ILE A 154 16.96 10.09 8.08
CA ILE A 154 17.09 10.20 6.63
C ILE A 154 17.63 11.60 6.36
N SER A 155 18.90 11.65 5.95
CA SER A 155 19.62 12.86 5.57
C SER A 155 19.46 13.17 4.09
#